data_AF-A0A1E5SMV9-F1
#
_entry.id   AF-A0A1E5SMV9-F1
#
_cell.length_a   1.000
_cell.length_b   1.000
_cell.length_c   1.000
_cell.angle_alpha   90.00
_cell.angle_beta   90.00
_cell.angle_gamma   90.00
#
_symmetry.space_group_name_H-M   'P 1'
#
loop_
_entity.id
_entity.type
_entity.pdbx_description
1 polymer ?
#
loop_
_entity_poly.entity_id
_entity_poly.type
_entity_poly.pdbx_seq_one_letter_code
_entity_poly.pdbx_strand_id
1 'polypeptide(L)'
;MFRTEIEQLRIPFSIDHKDHLITLGSCFSDEIGQRLSLNKFETLVNPFGTIFNPLSIFELIDMAMEPSTLLEEAVLSRDGLYFNYKLHSSFRSENKESLLETIQSQLNESKQWLTKAKILFLTFGTAWVYRTKDTEMLVANCHKQPQKKFNKELISVEEIMTGFMTMKESLQEVNPDLQIVLTVSPIRHTRDTLSLNATSKAILRLACHYLSEMAEDVHYFPSYEIVTDDLRDYRYYKKDLIHPNEQAIDYIWDFFVKTFCSSETKKTLIDWQKIQRALSHKPFNPKEKKHQDFLRQTLAKLQNLQGQIRLEDEIESIKAQLATNG
;
A
#
# COMPACT_ATOMS: atom_id res chain seq x y z
N MET A 1 21.11 23.60 -12.66
CA MET A 1 19.98 22.89 -12.02
C MET A 1 19.96 21.47 -12.61
N PHE A 2 20.22 20.43 -11.80
CA PHE A 2 20.40 19.05 -12.29
C PHE A 2 19.07 18.28 -12.40
N ARG A 3 18.04 18.71 -11.66
CA ARG A 3 16.68 18.13 -11.61
C ARG A 3 15.63 19.23 -11.46
N THR A 4 14.39 18.92 -11.83
CA THR A 4 13.21 19.74 -11.51
C THR A 4 12.53 19.11 -10.30
N GLU A 5 12.92 19.55 -9.10
CA GLU A 5 12.40 18.98 -7.86
C GLU A 5 10.91 19.29 -7.69
N ILE A 6 10.15 18.31 -7.19
CA ILE A 6 8.75 18.51 -6.83
C ILE A 6 8.67 19.44 -5.61
N GLU A 7 7.80 20.44 -5.68
CA GLU A 7 7.57 21.35 -4.58
C GLU A 7 7.10 20.61 -3.33
N GLN A 8 7.57 21.04 -2.16
CA GLN A 8 7.19 20.42 -0.91
C GLN A 8 5.69 20.62 -0.65
N LEU A 9 4.98 19.53 -0.44
CA LEU A 9 3.57 19.54 -0.09
C LEU A 9 3.38 20.00 1.35
N ARG A 10 2.31 20.75 1.57
CA ARG A 10 1.82 21.10 2.90
C ARG A 10 0.47 20.43 3.09
N ILE A 11 0.42 19.50 4.04
CA ILE A 11 -0.79 18.74 4.38
C ILE A 11 -1.18 19.14 5.81
N PRO A 12 -2.48 19.27 6.13
CA PRO A 12 -2.94 19.81 7.42
C PRO A 12 -2.77 18.84 8.61
N PHE A 13 -2.12 17.70 8.41
CA PHE A 13 -1.89 16.68 9.43
C PHE A 13 -0.50 16.06 9.34
N SER A 14 -0.13 15.32 10.39
CA SER A 14 1.07 14.49 10.41
C SER A 14 0.77 13.09 10.96
N ILE A 15 1.61 12.11 10.60
CA ILE A 15 1.59 10.76 11.13
C ILE A 15 2.66 10.53 12.21
N ASP A 16 2.33 9.67 13.16
CA ASP A 16 3.24 9.05 14.12
C ASP A 16 3.04 7.51 14.18
N HIS A 17 3.81 6.83 15.01
CA HIS A 17 3.84 5.36 15.07
C HIS A 17 2.63 4.74 15.78
N LYS A 18 1.74 5.55 16.40
CA LYS A 18 0.49 5.10 17.04
C LYS A 18 -0.71 5.23 16.11
N ASP A 19 -0.57 6.02 15.05
CA ASP A 19 -1.60 6.18 14.04
C ASP A 19 -1.79 4.89 13.23
N HIS A 20 -3.06 4.52 13.00
CA HIS A 20 -3.39 3.38 12.15
C HIS A 20 -3.47 3.84 10.69
N LEU A 21 -2.70 3.17 9.84
CA LEU A 21 -2.59 3.49 8.42
C LEU A 21 -3.09 2.30 7.60
N ILE A 22 -3.74 2.58 6.48
CA ILE A 22 -4.11 1.56 5.50
C ILE A 22 -3.53 1.96 4.15
N THR A 23 -2.95 1.01 3.44
CA THR A 23 -2.50 1.21 2.06
C THR A 23 -3.22 0.24 1.13
N LEU A 24 -3.83 0.75 0.07
CA LEU A 24 -4.55 -0.04 -0.94
C LEU A 24 -4.15 0.40 -2.35
N GLY A 25 -3.90 -0.56 -3.23
CA GLY A 25 -3.77 -0.31 -4.66
C GLY A 25 -2.68 -1.13 -5.36
N SER A 26 -1.99 -0.48 -6.30
CA SER A 26 -0.97 -1.11 -7.17
C SER A 26 0.23 -1.67 -6.40
N CYS A 27 1.15 -2.37 -7.07
CA CYS A 27 2.38 -2.89 -6.45
C CYS A 27 3.24 -1.78 -5.80
N PHE A 28 3.09 -0.53 -6.23
CA PHE A 28 3.75 0.60 -5.58
C PHE A 28 3.21 0.85 -4.16
N SER A 29 1.92 0.55 -3.92
CA SER A 29 1.33 0.56 -2.59
C SER A 29 1.97 -0.48 -1.68
N ASP A 30 2.30 -1.67 -2.19
CA ASP A 30 3.02 -2.70 -1.42
C ASP A 30 4.40 -2.19 -0.98
N GLU A 31 5.14 -1.54 -1.89
CA GLU A 31 6.48 -1.03 -1.61
C GLU A 31 6.48 0.03 -0.50
N ILE A 32 5.58 1.01 -0.56
CA ILE A 32 5.46 2.05 0.47
C ILE A 32 4.86 1.49 1.76
N GLY A 33 3.83 0.63 1.66
CA GLY A 33 3.21 -0.03 2.81
C GLY A 33 4.21 -0.88 3.59
N GLN A 34 5.02 -1.70 2.90
CA GLN A 34 6.07 -2.49 3.54
C GLN A 34 7.12 -1.60 4.21
N ARG A 35 7.48 -0.46 3.60
CA ARG A 35 8.38 0.51 4.25
C ARG A 35 7.80 1.12 5.50
N LEU A 36 6.50 1.43 5.53
CA LEU A 36 5.81 1.86 6.75
C LEU A 36 5.92 0.79 7.84
N SER A 37 5.57 -0.47 7.54
CA SER A 37 5.65 -1.58 8.49
C SER A 37 7.09 -1.85 8.97
N LEU A 38 8.08 -1.84 8.06
CA LEU A 38 9.51 -2.00 8.40
C LEU A 38 10.03 -0.87 9.29
N ASN A 39 9.40 0.30 9.22
CA ASN A 39 9.68 1.46 10.07
C ASN A 39 8.71 1.58 11.25
N LYS A 40 8.03 0.48 11.64
CA LYS A 40 7.22 0.36 12.86
C LYS A 40 5.96 1.23 12.91
N PHE A 41 5.46 1.69 11.77
CA PHE A 41 4.12 2.27 11.70
C PHE A 41 3.05 1.16 11.71
N GLU A 42 1.98 1.37 12.47
CA GLU A 42 0.82 0.48 12.50
C GLU A 42 0.08 0.55 11.15
N THR A 43 0.38 -0.38 10.26
CA THR A 43 -0.07 -0.33 8.86
C THR A 43 -0.69 -1.63 8.39
N LEU A 44 -1.92 -1.58 7.88
CA LEU A 44 -2.53 -2.65 7.10
C LEU A 44 -2.18 -2.47 5.61
N VAL A 45 -1.40 -3.40 5.05
CA VAL A 45 -0.85 -3.29 3.70
C VAL A 45 -1.61 -4.18 2.73
N ASN A 46 -2.27 -3.57 1.74
CA ASN A 46 -2.98 -4.24 0.65
C ASN A 46 -3.75 -5.49 1.13
N PRO A 47 -4.74 -5.34 2.04
CA PRO A 47 -5.45 -6.49 2.61
C PRO A 47 -6.11 -7.39 1.55
N PHE A 48 -6.46 -6.86 0.37
CA PHE A 48 -7.05 -7.63 -0.73
C PHE A 48 -6.04 -8.05 -1.81
N GLY A 49 -4.75 -7.89 -1.51
CA GLY A 49 -3.63 -7.96 -2.43
C GLY A 49 -3.60 -6.79 -3.43
N THR A 50 -2.72 -6.88 -4.43
CA THR A 50 -2.54 -5.80 -5.39
C THR A 50 -3.75 -5.64 -6.32
N ILE A 51 -4.43 -4.50 -6.24
CA ILE A 51 -5.55 -4.11 -7.11
C ILE A 51 -5.23 -2.79 -7.80
N PHE A 52 -5.37 -2.72 -9.13
CA PHE A 52 -4.83 -1.60 -9.89
C PHE A 52 -5.84 -0.50 -10.22
N ASN A 53 -7.11 -0.85 -10.43
CA ASN A 53 -8.10 0.11 -10.91
C ASN A 53 -8.94 0.68 -9.75
N PRO A 54 -9.34 1.97 -9.80
CA PRO A 54 -10.07 2.62 -8.72
C PRO A 54 -11.38 1.92 -8.37
N LEU A 55 -12.19 1.56 -9.37
CA LEU A 55 -13.54 1.01 -9.13
C LEU A 55 -13.49 -0.32 -8.36
N SER A 56 -12.55 -1.21 -8.67
CA SER A 56 -12.38 -2.45 -7.91
C SER A 56 -11.89 -2.21 -6.48
N ILE A 57 -11.08 -1.17 -6.25
CA ILE A 57 -10.65 -0.81 -4.90
C ILE A 57 -11.85 -0.30 -4.08
N PHE A 58 -12.67 0.57 -4.67
CA PHE A 58 -13.86 1.11 -4.01
C PHE A 58 -14.85 0.01 -3.67
N GLU A 59 -15.15 -0.87 -4.63
CA GLU A 59 -16.07 -1.99 -4.43
C GLU A 59 -15.61 -2.93 -3.30
N LEU A 60 -14.30 -3.17 -3.16
CA LEU A 60 -13.77 -3.98 -2.05
C LEU A 60 -13.86 -3.29 -0.68
N ILE A 61 -13.70 -1.96 -0.65
CA ILE A 61 -13.91 -1.17 0.57
C ILE A 61 -15.38 -1.24 0.98
N ASP A 62 -16.30 -1.06 0.02
CA ASP A 62 -17.74 -1.13 0.27
C ASP A 62 -18.15 -2.53 0.75
N MET A 63 -17.64 -3.59 0.12
CA MET A 63 -17.85 -4.98 0.56
C MET A 63 -17.30 -5.25 1.97
N ALA A 64 -16.29 -4.50 2.42
CA ALA A 64 -15.80 -4.60 3.79
C ALA A 64 -16.76 -3.91 4.77
N MET A 65 -17.45 -2.84 4.36
CA MET A 65 -18.42 -2.15 5.20
C MET A 65 -19.74 -2.91 5.28
N GLU A 66 -20.23 -3.43 4.16
CA GLU A 66 -21.52 -4.08 4.02
C GLU A 66 -21.40 -5.49 3.40
N PRO A 67 -22.09 -6.51 3.96
CA PRO A 67 -22.14 -7.83 3.38
C PRO A 67 -22.66 -7.82 1.93
N SER A 68 -21.95 -8.49 1.02
CA SER A 68 -22.31 -8.53 -0.39
C SER A 68 -22.43 -9.97 -0.91
N THR A 69 -23.53 -10.27 -1.61
CA THR A 69 -23.72 -11.56 -2.31
C THR A 69 -22.81 -11.73 -3.52
N LEU A 70 -22.24 -10.63 -4.04
CA LEU A 70 -21.34 -10.63 -5.19
C LEU A 70 -20.10 -11.51 -4.98
N LEU A 71 -19.69 -11.73 -3.74
CA LEU A 71 -18.54 -12.56 -3.42
C LEU A 71 -18.74 -14.01 -3.87
N GLU A 72 -19.94 -14.57 -3.68
CA GLU A 72 -20.23 -15.95 -4.09
C GLU A 72 -20.32 -16.08 -5.60
N GLU A 73 -20.93 -15.10 -6.26
CA GLU A 73 -21.10 -15.05 -7.72
C GLU A 73 -19.77 -14.87 -8.46
N ALA A 74 -18.81 -14.18 -7.83
CA ALA A 74 -17.49 -13.92 -8.39
C ALA A 74 -16.50 -15.10 -8.26
N VAL A 75 -16.91 -16.23 -7.66
CA VAL A 75 -16.06 -17.42 -7.53
C VAL A 75 -15.85 -18.09 -8.88
N LEU A 76 -14.61 -18.48 -9.15
CA LEU A 76 -14.22 -19.23 -10.33
C LEU A 76 -13.24 -20.34 -9.95
N SER A 77 -13.06 -21.31 -10.83
CA SER A 77 -12.03 -22.34 -10.68
C SER A 77 -11.07 -22.38 -11.87
N ARG A 78 -9.81 -22.74 -11.59
CA ARG A 78 -8.75 -22.96 -12.58
C ARG A 78 -7.69 -23.89 -11.98
N ASP A 79 -7.27 -24.91 -12.73
CA ASP A 79 -6.17 -25.81 -12.35
C ASP A 79 -6.36 -26.48 -10.97
N GLY A 80 -7.59 -26.86 -10.63
CA GLY A 80 -7.91 -27.49 -9.34
C GLY A 80 -8.01 -26.52 -8.15
N LEU A 81 -7.89 -25.22 -8.38
CA LEU A 81 -7.99 -24.18 -7.36
C LEU A 81 -9.19 -23.27 -7.62
N TYR A 82 -9.75 -22.74 -6.54
CA TYR A 82 -10.76 -21.69 -6.53
C TYR A 82 -10.11 -20.32 -6.35
N PHE A 83 -10.66 -19.32 -7.03
CA PHE A 83 -10.30 -17.92 -6.96
C PHE A 83 -11.57 -17.07 -6.91
N ASN A 84 -11.42 -15.77 -6.69
CA ASN A 84 -12.51 -14.81 -6.75
C ASN A 84 -12.13 -13.63 -7.65
N TYR A 85 -12.98 -13.29 -8.64
CA TYR A 85 -12.70 -12.19 -9.58
C TYR A 85 -12.49 -10.83 -8.91
N LYS A 86 -13.00 -10.62 -7.69
CA LYS A 86 -12.89 -9.37 -6.94
C LYS A 86 -11.54 -9.20 -6.25
N LEU A 87 -10.75 -10.27 -6.05
CA LEU A 87 -9.52 -10.22 -5.26
C LEU A 87 -8.28 -10.63 -6.05
N HIS A 88 -7.11 -10.29 -5.49
CA HIS A 88 -5.83 -10.70 -6.03
C HIS A 88 -5.64 -12.23 -6.01
N SER A 89 -4.80 -12.75 -6.91
CA SER A 89 -4.51 -14.20 -7.06
C SER A 89 -3.85 -14.89 -5.86
N SER A 90 -3.48 -14.12 -4.83
CA SER A 90 -3.09 -14.66 -3.52
C SER A 90 -4.27 -15.29 -2.78
N PHE A 91 -5.49 -14.81 -3.03
CA PHE A 91 -6.73 -15.41 -2.52
C PHE A 91 -7.10 -16.60 -3.39
N ARG A 92 -6.66 -17.78 -2.94
CA ARG A 92 -6.95 -19.05 -3.60
C ARG A 92 -7.03 -20.18 -2.58
N SER A 93 -7.82 -21.20 -2.91
CA SER A 93 -7.97 -22.40 -2.08
C SER A 93 -8.29 -23.60 -2.95
N GLU A 94 -8.01 -24.81 -2.48
CA GLU A 94 -8.50 -26.06 -3.12
C GLU A 94 -10.00 -26.28 -2.87
N ASN A 95 -10.58 -25.56 -1.91
CA ASN A 95 -11.97 -25.66 -1.50
C ASN A 95 -12.67 -24.28 -1.56
N LYS A 96 -13.89 -24.24 -2.13
CA LYS A 96 -14.67 -23.01 -2.32
C LYS A 96 -15.05 -22.36 -0.99
N GLU A 97 -15.50 -23.16 -0.02
CA GLU A 97 -15.95 -22.69 1.28
C GLU A 97 -14.78 -22.03 2.03
N SER A 98 -13.60 -22.67 2.08
CA SER A 98 -12.40 -22.12 2.70
C SER A 98 -11.90 -20.84 2.02
N LEU A 99 -12.10 -20.69 0.70
CA LEU A 99 -11.81 -19.43 0.00
C LEU A 99 -12.72 -18.31 0.52
N LEU A 100 -14.03 -18.56 0.59
CA LEU A 100 -15.01 -17.57 1.04
C LEU A 100 -14.82 -17.20 2.51
N GLU A 101 -14.50 -18.18 3.37
CA GLU A 101 -14.14 -17.93 4.78
C GLU A 101 -12.91 -17.02 4.91
N THR A 102 -11.87 -17.27 4.10
CA THR A 102 -10.66 -16.44 4.07
C THR A 102 -10.99 -15.01 3.63
N ILE A 103 -11.78 -14.85 2.57
CA ILE A 103 -12.21 -13.53 2.08
C ILE A 103 -13.03 -12.81 3.14
N GLN A 104 -13.99 -13.49 3.77
CA GLN A 104 -14.83 -12.89 4.81
C GLN A 104 -14.00 -12.46 6.03
N SER A 105 -13.03 -13.28 6.45
CA SER A 105 -12.11 -12.91 7.52
C SER A 105 -11.31 -11.65 7.18
N GLN A 106 -10.83 -11.54 5.93
CA GLN A 106 -10.08 -10.37 5.48
C GLN A 106 -10.94 -9.11 5.37
N LEU A 107 -12.19 -9.22 4.92
CA LEU A 107 -13.15 -8.12 4.90
C LEU A 107 -13.44 -7.63 6.33
N ASN A 108 -13.65 -8.56 7.26
CA ASN A 108 -13.89 -8.23 8.67
C ASN A 108 -12.68 -7.53 9.31
N GLU A 109 -11.46 -7.99 9.05
CA GLU A 109 -10.24 -7.30 9.49
C GLU A 109 -10.15 -5.90 8.88
N SER A 110 -10.39 -5.77 7.57
CA SER A 110 -10.34 -4.49 6.87
C SER A 110 -11.35 -3.50 7.45
N LYS A 111 -12.56 -3.97 7.79
CA LYS A 111 -13.57 -3.17 8.50
C LYS A 111 -13.06 -2.64 9.83
N GLN A 112 -12.47 -3.50 10.67
CA GLN A 112 -11.92 -3.11 11.97
C GLN A 112 -10.77 -2.11 11.86
N TRP A 113 -10.02 -2.14 10.77
CA TRP A 113 -8.98 -1.15 10.51
C TRP A 113 -9.56 0.16 10.00
N LEU A 114 -10.51 0.11 9.06
CA LEU A 114 -11.15 1.30 8.49
C LEU A 114 -11.88 2.13 9.56
N THR A 115 -12.44 1.49 10.60
CA THR A 115 -13.11 2.19 11.71
C THR A 115 -12.19 2.99 12.61
N LYS A 116 -10.87 2.71 12.61
CA LYS A 116 -9.87 3.36 13.49
C LYS A 116 -8.72 4.02 12.74
N ALA A 117 -8.67 3.84 11.42
CA ALA A 117 -7.59 4.36 10.59
C ALA A 117 -7.60 5.89 10.64
N LYS A 118 -6.41 6.48 10.80
CA LYS A 118 -6.24 7.91 10.62
C LYS A 118 -6.12 8.25 9.14
N ILE A 119 -5.43 7.40 8.37
CA ILE A 119 -5.19 7.63 6.95
C ILE A 119 -5.43 6.37 6.13
N LEU A 120 -6.16 6.54 5.03
CA LEU A 120 -6.28 5.59 3.93
C LEU A 120 -5.52 6.09 2.70
N PHE A 121 -4.43 5.41 2.34
CA PHE A 121 -3.68 5.68 1.12
C PHE A 121 -4.22 4.83 -0.04
N LEU A 122 -4.66 5.47 -1.12
CA LEU A 122 -5.16 4.81 -2.33
C LEU A 122 -4.21 5.05 -3.52
N THR A 123 -3.61 3.99 -4.05
CA THR A 123 -2.64 4.05 -5.14
C THR A 123 -3.19 3.45 -6.43
N PHE A 124 -3.62 4.30 -7.36
CA PHE A 124 -4.21 3.86 -8.62
C PHE A 124 -3.16 3.49 -9.68
N GLY A 125 -3.25 2.28 -10.22
CA GLY A 125 -2.38 1.75 -11.25
C GLY A 125 -2.86 2.05 -12.67
N THR A 126 -4.13 1.78 -12.96
CA THR A 126 -4.71 1.86 -14.31
C THR A 126 -6.19 2.26 -14.30
N ALA A 127 -6.64 2.97 -15.33
CA ALA A 127 -8.05 3.26 -15.62
C ALA A 127 -8.65 2.19 -16.56
N TRP A 128 -7.85 1.24 -17.03
CA TRP A 128 -8.37 0.08 -17.73
C TRP A 128 -8.99 -0.91 -16.75
N VAL A 129 -10.23 -1.28 -17.01
CA VAL A 129 -10.93 -2.32 -16.28
C VAL A 129 -11.33 -3.45 -17.20
N TYR A 130 -11.72 -4.57 -16.58
CA TYR A 130 -12.29 -5.70 -17.28
C TYR A 130 -13.65 -5.99 -16.66
N ARG A 131 -14.62 -6.31 -17.53
CA ARG A 131 -15.93 -6.83 -17.13
C ARG A 131 -16.14 -8.21 -17.71
N THR A 132 -16.81 -9.10 -17.00
CA THR A 132 -17.26 -10.37 -17.58
C THR A 132 -18.31 -10.10 -18.67
N LYS A 133 -18.30 -10.86 -19.77
CA LYS A 133 -19.24 -10.63 -20.88
C LYS A 133 -20.67 -11.09 -20.63
N ASP A 134 -20.84 -12.04 -19.72
CA ASP A 134 -22.11 -12.67 -19.40
C ASP A 134 -22.91 -11.84 -18.38
N THR A 135 -22.22 -11.27 -17.39
CA THR A 135 -22.86 -10.53 -16.28
C THR A 135 -22.46 -9.06 -16.18
N GLU A 136 -21.54 -8.58 -17.04
CA GLU A 136 -20.95 -7.23 -16.96
C GLU A 136 -20.31 -6.92 -15.59
N MET A 137 -19.93 -7.98 -14.85
CA MET A 137 -19.32 -7.87 -13.53
C MET A 137 -17.91 -7.30 -13.66
N LEU A 138 -17.65 -6.20 -12.96
CA LEU A 138 -16.30 -5.65 -12.81
C LEU A 138 -15.38 -6.68 -12.16
N VAL A 139 -14.21 -6.93 -12.75
CA VAL A 139 -13.22 -7.85 -12.19
C VAL A 139 -11.92 -7.13 -11.84
N ALA A 140 -11.42 -7.39 -10.63
CA ALA A 140 -10.14 -6.88 -10.17
C ALA A 140 -8.97 -7.69 -10.77
N ASN A 141 -9.18 -8.99 -10.97
CA ASN A 141 -8.20 -9.90 -11.55
C ASN A 141 -8.87 -10.95 -12.45
N CYS A 142 -8.46 -11.06 -13.71
CA CYS A 142 -9.02 -12.05 -14.64
C CYS A 142 -8.52 -13.49 -14.37
N HIS A 143 -7.60 -13.68 -13.42
CA HIS A 143 -7.05 -14.98 -13.01
C HIS A 143 -6.65 -15.86 -14.19
N LYS A 144 -5.93 -15.29 -15.16
CA LYS A 144 -5.47 -15.96 -16.39
C LYS A 144 -6.58 -16.74 -17.14
N GLN A 145 -7.85 -16.42 -16.93
CA GLN A 145 -8.95 -16.99 -17.69
C GLN A 145 -8.87 -16.52 -19.15
N PRO A 146 -9.49 -17.24 -20.11
CA PRO A 146 -9.46 -16.85 -21.51
C PRO A 146 -9.97 -15.43 -21.74
N GLN A 147 -9.17 -14.58 -22.40
CA GLN A 147 -9.49 -13.16 -22.64
C GLN A 147 -10.86 -12.94 -23.29
N LYS A 148 -11.32 -13.88 -24.12
CA LYS A 148 -12.64 -13.83 -24.77
C LYS A 148 -13.83 -13.74 -23.81
N LYS A 149 -13.64 -14.10 -22.52
CA LYS A 149 -14.67 -13.99 -21.45
C LYS A 149 -14.86 -12.56 -20.95
N PHE A 150 -13.98 -11.63 -21.31
CA PHE A 150 -13.99 -10.28 -20.76
C PHE A 150 -14.14 -9.22 -21.84
N ASN A 151 -14.84 -8.14 -21.49
CA ASN A 151 -14.77 -6.86 -22.15
C ASN A 151 -13.71 -6.02 -21.44
N LYS A 152 -12.84 -5.38 -22.21
CA LYS A 152 -11.85 -4.44 -21.68
C LYS A 152 -12.27 -3.04 -22.05
N GLU A 153 -12.38 -2.17 -21.07
CA GLU A 153 -12.85 -0.80 -21.25
C GLU A 153 -11.99 0.18 -20.46
N LEU A 154 -12.00 1.44 -20.91
CA LEU A 154 -11.34 2.55 -20.25
C LEU A 154 -12.42 3.32 -19.50
N ILE A 155 -12.33 3.36 -18.18
CA ILE A 155 -13.30 4.10 -17.35
C ILE A 155 -13.09 5.60 -17.47
N SER A 156 -14.16 6.36 -17.32
CA SER A 156 -14.12 7.82 -17.36
C SER A 156 -13.72 8.43 -16.01
N VAL A 157 -13.44 9.73 -16.01
CA VAL A 157 -13.17 10.48 -14.77
C VAL A 157 -14.42 10.54 -13.90
N GLU A 158 -15.59 10.71 -14.52
CA GLU A 158 -16.89 10.75 -13.86
C GLU A 158 -17.20 9.43 -13.15
N GLU A 159 -16.94 8.29 -13.78
CA GLU A 159 -17.11 6.97 -13.14
C GLU A 159 -16.24 6.83 -11.88
N ILE A 160 -14.98 7.27 -11.94
CA ILE A 160 -14.08 7.25 -10.78
C ILE A 160 -14.60 8.18 -9.68
N MET A 161 -15.02 9.40 -10.03
CA MET A 161 -15.52 10.37 -9.07
C MET A 161 -16.79 9.88 -8.39
N THR A 162 -17.77 9.37 -9.15
CA THR A 162 -19.00 8.82 -8.59
C THR A 162 -18.72 7.64 -7.67
N GLY A 163 -17.92 6.66 -8.12
CA GLY A 163 -17.57 5.50 -7.28
C GLY A 163 -16.81 5.90 -6.01
N PHE A 164 -15.91 6.88 -6.11
CA PHE A 164 -15.19 7.39 -4.95
C PHE A 164 -16.11 8.07 -3.94
N MET A 165 -17.03 8.92 -4.40
CA MET A 165 -17.93 9.65 -3.51
C MET A 165 -18.87 8.70 -2.76
N THR A 166 -19.42 7.69 -3.44
CA THR A 166 -20.24 6.65 -2.79
C THR A 166 -19.45 5.91 -1.71
N MET A 167 -18.24 5.43 -2.04
CA MET A 167 -17.39 4.75 -1.06
C MET A 167 -17.01 5.67 0.12
N LYS A 168 -16.73 6.95 -0.16
CA LYS A 168 -16.40 7.94 0.87
C LYS A 168 -17.57 8.18 1.81
N GLU A 169 -18.80 8.30 1.29
CA GLU A 169 -20.01 8.45 2.11
C GLU A 169 -20.14 7.29 3.10
N SER A 170 -20.02 6.04 2.63
CA SER A 170 -20.04 4.85 3.49
C SER A 170 -18.93 4.83 4.53
N LEU A 171 -17.71 5.29 4.18
CA LEU A 171 -16.62 5.40 5.16
C LEU A 171 -16.86 6.47 6.21
N GLN A 172 -17.45 7.61 5.84
CA GLN A 172 -17.70 8.72 6.76
C GLN A 172 -18.74 8.38 7.83
N GLU A 173 -19.69 7.48 7.53
CA GLU A 173 -20.62 6.96 8.54
C GLU A 173 -19.92 6.22 9.67
N VAL A 174 -18.77 5.60 9.37
CA VAL A 174 -18.04 4.73 10.31
C VAL A 174 -16.83 5.43 10.92
N ASN A 175 -16.16 6.28 10.16
CA ASN A 175 -14.95 6.99 10.57
C ASN A 175 -14.91 8.40 9.93
N PRO A 176 -15.60 9.39 10.54
CA PRO A 176 -15.71 10.74 9.98
C PRO A 176 -14.40 11.54 9.97
N ASP A 177 -13.39 11.12 10.76
CA ASP A 177 -12.09 11.80 10.85
C ASP A 177 -11.04 11.24 9.87
N LEU A 178 -11.39 10.19 9.11
CA LEU A 178 -10.49 9.52 8.18
C LEU A 178 -9.97 10.48 7.10
N GLN A 179 -8.65 10.60 7.00
CA GLN A 179 -8.01 11.29 5.88
C GLN A 179 -7.75 10.31 4.73
N ILE A 180 -8.02 10.72 3.50
CA ILE A 180 -7.75 9.92 2.31
C ILE A 180 -6.61 10.57 1.53
N VAL A 181 -5.58 9.79 1.20
CA VAL A 181 -4.47 10.24 0.35
C VAL A 181 -4.48 9.46 -0.95
N LEU A 182 -4.78 10.14 -2.05
CA LEU A 182 -4.75 9.60 -3.38
C LEU A 182 -3.35 9.72 -3.98
N THR A 183 -2.93 8.72 -4.74
CA THR A 183 -1.74 8.79 -5.58
C THR A 183 -1.92 7.98 -6.85
N VAL A 184 -1.28 8.45 -7.93
CA VAL A 184 -1.16 7.66 -9.16
C VAL A 184 0.17 6.89 -9.08
N SER A 185 0.13 5.59 -9.36
CA SER A 185 1.32 4.75 -9.35
C SER A 185 2.33 5.21 -10.42
N PRO A 186 3.64 5.32 -10.09
CA PRO A 186 4.68 5.63 -11.08
C PRO A 186 4.98 4.45 -12.03
N ILE A 187 4.49 3.25 -11.73
CA ILE A 187 4.74 2.05 -12.54
C ILE A 187 3.92 2.14 -13.84
N ARG A 188 4.59 1.89 -14.98
CA ARG A 188 3.97 1.91 -16.32
C ARG A 188 3.28 0.58 -16.62
N HIS A 189 2.04 0.62 -17.09
CA HIS A 189 1.30 -0.55 -17.60
C HIS A 189 1.51 -0.70 -19.12
N THR A 190 2.67 -1.25 -19.51
CA THR A 190 3.09 -1.31 -20.93
C THR A 190 2.47 -2.43 -21.76
N ARG A 191 1.69 -3.33 -21.15
CA ARG A 191 1.06 -4.47 -21.84
C ARG A 191 0.06 -4.06 -22.93
N ASP A 192 -0.50 -2.86 -22.83
CA ASP A 192 -1.41 -2.31 -23.83
C ASP A 192 -0.62 -1.56 -24.91
N THR A 193 -0.22 -0.32 -24.62
CA THR A 193 0.80 0.46 -25.31
C THR A 193 1.25 1.61 -24.41
N LEU A 194 2.32 2.32 -24.76
CA LEU A 194 2.72 3.55 -24.05
C LEU A 194 1.66 4.67 -24.17
N SER A 195 1.01 4.79 -25.33
CA SER A 195 -0.04 5.79 -25.55
C SER A 195 -1.25 5.51 -24.66
N LEU A 196 -1.72 4.27 -24.60
CA LEU A 196 -2.87 3.89 -23.77
C LEU A 196 -2.55 3.95 -22.27
N ASN A 197 -1.29 3.66 -21.89
CA ASN A 197 -0.83 3.91 -20.52
C ASN A 197 -0.88 5.41 -20.20
N ALA A 198 -0.41 6.29 -21.10
CA ALA A 198 -0.46 7.73 -20.88
C ALA A 198 -1.91 8.23 -20.74
N THR A 199 -2.83 7.79 -21.62
CA THR A 199 -4.26 8.10 -21.50
C THR A 199 -4.83 7.64 -20.16
N SER A 200 -4.54 6.40 -19.77
CA SER A 200 -4.97 5.86 -18.47
C SER A 200 -4.44 6.70 -17.29
N LYS A 201 -3.15 7.06 -17.29
CA LYS A 201 -2.56 7.85 -16.19
C LYS A 201 -3.13 9.26 -16.15
N ALA A 202 -3.43 9.86 -17.31
CA ALA A 202 -4.07 11.17 -17.39
C ALA A 202 -5.48 11.16 -16.78
N ILE A 203 -6.29 10.14 -17.06
CA ILE A 203 -7.62 9.96 -16.45
C ILE A 203 -7.50 9.86 -14.93
N LEU A 204 -6.63 8.97 -14.43
CA LEU A 204 -6.43 8.80 -12.99
C LEU A 204 -5.96 10.10 -12.32
N ARG A 205 -5.01 10.80 -12.95
CA ARG A 205 -4.46 12.04 -12.41
C ARG A 205 -5.49 13.16 -12.35
N LEU A 206 -6.32 13.28 -13.39
CA LEU A 206 -7.40 14.25 -13.44
C LEU A 206 -8.49 13.94 -12.40
N ALA A 207 -8.86 12.67 -12.25
CA ALA A 207 -9.77 12.25 -11.17
C ALA A 207 -9.19 12.58 -9.79
N CYS A 208 -7.92 12.26 -9.52
CA CYS A 208 -7.27 12.63 -8.26
C CYS A 208 -7.26 14.14 -8.01
N HIS A 209 -7.06 14.96 -9.06
CA HIS A 209 -7.12 16.42 -8.94
C HIS A 209 -8.50 16.89 -8.48
N TYR A 210 -9.56 16.48 -9.18
CA TYR A 210 -10.91 16.91 -8.82
C TYR A 210 -11.28 16.45 -7.42
N LEU A 211 -10.99 15.19 -7.08
CA LEU A 211 -11.31 14.64 -5.76
C LEU A 211 -10.60 15.40 -4.62
N SER A 212 -9.32 15.77 -4.79
CA SER A 212 -8.59 16.51 -3.75
C SER A 212 -8.98 17.99 -3.66
N GLU A 213 -9.50 18.59 -4.73
CA GLU A 213 -9.99 19.98 -4.69
C GLU A 213 -11.41 20.09 -4.11
N MET A 214 -12.21 19.02 -4.23
CA MET A 214 -13.61 19.01 -3.82
C MET A 214 -13.84 18.68 -2.35
N ALA A 215 -12.88 18.05 -1.68
CA ALA A 215 -13.03 17.56 -0.31
C ALA A 215 -11.78 17.82 0.54
N GLU A 216 -11.94 18.51 1.68
CA GLU A 216 -10.83 18.94 2.55
C GLU A 216 -10.07 17.77 3.19
N ASP A 217 -10.71 16.61 3.34
CA ASP A 217 -10.16 15.37 3.89
C ASP A 217 -9.52 14.47 2.83
N VAL A 218 -9.45 14.93 1.57
CA VAL A 218 -8.85 14.19 0.45
C VAL A 218 -7.63 14.94 -0.09
N HIS A 219 -6.49 14.25 -0.12
CA HIS A 219 -5.18 14.83 -0.45
C HIS A 219 -4.53 14.08 -1.61
N TYR A 220 -3.63 14.74 -2.34
CA TYR A 220 -2.86 14.10 -3.42
C TYR A 220 -1.38 13.99 -3.09
N PHE A 221 -0.81 12.78 -3.23
CA PHE A 221 0.63 12.53 -3.14
C PHE A 221 1.21 12.25 -4.55
N PRO A 222 2.19 13.04 -5.03
CA PRO A 222 2.65 13.07 -6.42
C PRO A 222 3.74 12.03 -6.69
N SER A 223 3.52 10.76 -6.31
CA SER A 223 4.53 9.72 -6.56
C SER A 223 4.77 9.45 -8.05
N TYR A 224 3.75 9.68 -8.89
CA TYR A 224 3.85 9.60 -10.34
C TYR A 224 4.84 10.64 -10.89
N GLU A 225 4.62 11.92 -10.56
CA GLU A 225 5.42 13.05 -11.02
C GLU A 225 6.85 13.02 -10.47
N ILE A 226 7.05 12.56 -9.22
CA ILE A 226 8.40 12.33 -8.68
C ILE A 226 9.20 11.41 -9.61
N VAL A 227 8.58 10.35 -10.15
CA VAL A 227 9.30 9.42 -11.03
C VAL A 227 9.38 9.94 -12.46
N THR A 228 8.31 10.52 -12.99
CA THR A 228 8.25 10.92 -14.41
C THR A 228 9.00 12.20 -14.72
N ASP A 229 9.07 13.14 -13.77
CA ASP A 229 9.56 14.49 -14.02
C ASP A 229 10.82 14.80 -13.23
N ASP A 230 10.83 14.46 -11.94
CA ASP A 230 11.97 14.73 -11.07
C ASP A 230 13.09 13.68 -11.22
N LEU A 231 12.74 12.39 -11.24
CA LEU A 231 13.63 11.25 -11.46
C LEU A 231 13.61 10.72 -12.90
N ARG A 232 13.50 11.60 -13.89
CA ARG A 232 13.29 11.29 -15.32
C ARG A 232 14.41 10.55 -16.07
N ASP A 233 15.36 9.92 -15.37
CA ASP A 233 16.52 9.21 -15.93
C ASP A 233 16.37 7.68 -15.77
N TYR A 234 16.71 6.90 -16.80
CA TYR A 234 16.64 5.43 -16.77
C TYR A 234 17.45 4.79 -15.62
N ARG A 235 18.44 5.50 -15.06
CA ARG A 235 19.18 5.07 -13.87
C ARG A 235 18.29 4.83 -12.65
N TYR A 236 17.06 5.34 -12.64
CA TYR A 236 16.09 5.19 -11.56
C TYR A 236 15.12 4.03 -11.77
N TYR A 237 15.28 3.25 -12.84
CA TYR A 237 14.45 2.10 -13.15
C TYR A 237 15.21 0.79 -12.92
N LYS A 238 14.47 -0.28 -12.64
CA LYS A 238 14.96 -1.66 -12.63
C LYS A 238 15.32 -2.09 -14.06
N LYS A 239 15.89 -3.28 -14.20
CA LYS A 239 16.29 -3.86 -15.50
C LYS A 239 15.15 -3.97 -16.53
N ASP A 240 13.90 -4.00 -16.06
CA ASP A 240 12.72 -4.03 -16.92
C ASP A 240 12.33 -2.66 -17.49
N LEU A 241 13.00 -1.58 -17.07
CA LEU A 241 12.74 -0.19 -17.47
C LEU A 241 11.32 0.30 -17.18
N ILE A 242 10.59 -0.40 -16.31
CA ILE A 242 9.18 -0.15 -15.98
C ILE A 242 9.03 0.19 -14.50
N HIS A 243 9.68 -0.59 -13.64
CA HIS A 243 9.58 -0.42 -12.19
C HIS A 243 10.68 0.51 -11.69
N PRO A 244 10.38 1.42 -10.74
CA PRO A 244 11.43 2.18 -10.07
C PRO A 244 12.38 1.24 -9.30
N ASN A 245 13.66 1.58 -9.27
CA ASN A 245 14.66 0.85 -8.48
C ASN A 245 14.72 1.38 -7.03
N GLU A 246 15.54 0.74 -6.19
CA GLU A 246 15.67 1.07 -4.77
C GLU A 246 16.00 2.55 -4.53
N GLN A 247 16.92 3.13 -5.32
CA GLN A 247 17.27 4.55 -5.21
C GLN A 247 16.08 5.48 -5.45
N ALA A 248 15.22 5.13 -6.42
CA ALA A 248 14.01 5.90 -6.71
C ALA A 248 12.98 5.74 -5.59
N ILE A 249 12.79 4.53 -5.07
CA ILE A 249 11.88 4.29 -3.95
C ILE A 249 12.37 4.99 -2.68
N ASP A 250 13.67 4.97 -2.38
CA ASP A 250 14.25 5.69 -1.24
C ASP A 250 13.99 7.20 -1.35
N TYR A 251 14.13 7.77 -2.55
CA TYR A 251 13.82 9.17 -2.77
C TYR A 251 12.34 9.49 -2.53
N ILE A 252 11.42 8.64 -3.00
CA ILE A 252 9.98 8.82 -2.75
C ILE A 252 9.66 8.64 -1.27
N TRP A 253 10.30 7.69 -0.59
CA TRP A 253 10.16 7.48 0.86
C TRP A 253 10.64 8.69 1.66
N ASP A 254 11.78 9.29 1.30
CA ASP A 254 12.26 10.51 1.93
C ASP A 254 11.28 11.68 1.73
N PHE A 255 10.72 11.79 0.52
CA PHE A 255 9.68 12.78 0.24
C PHE A 255 8.39 12.53 1.03
N PHE A 256 7.98 11.26 1.15
CA PHE A 256 6.85 10.84 2.00
C PHE A 256 7.08 11.21 3.47
N VAL A 257 8.23 10.85 4.04
CA VAL A 257 8.59 11.18 5.43
C VAL A 257 8.62 12.70 5.63
N LYS A 258 9.20 13.45 4.69
CA LYS A 258 9.20 14.92 4.74
C LYS A 258 7.79 15.50 4.79
N THR A 259 6.88 14.93 4.00
CA THR A 259 5.50 15.37 3.82
C THR A 259 4.62 15.04 5.03
N PHE A 260 4.63 13.78 5.47
CA PHE A 260 3.65 13.27 6.44
C PHE A 260 4.18 13.19 7.88
N CYS A 261 5.49 13.10 8.11
CA CYS A 261 6.00 12.90 9.48
C CYS A 261 6.32 14.22 10.17
N SER A 262 5.93 14.32 11.45
CA SER A 262 6.36 15.40 12.35
C SER A 262 7.88 15.34 12.59
N SER A 263 8.46 16.43 13.11
CA SER A 263 9.88 16.45 13.49
C SER A 263 10.23 15.40 14.54
N GLU A 264 9.29 15.09 15.44
CA GLU A 264 9.47 14.06 16.46
C GLU A 264 9.43 12.66 15.86
N THR A 265 8.43 12.36 15.02
CA THR A 265 8.34 11.10 14.26
C THR A 265 9.61 10.87 13.43
N LYS A 266 10.12 11.91 12.75
CA LYS A 266 11.38 11.86 11.99
C LYS A 266 12.58 11.48 12.84
N LYS A 267 12.67 12.01 14.07
CA LYS A 267 13.75 11.67 15.01
C LYS A 267 13.69 10.20 15.42
N THR A 268 12.49 9.72 15.79
CA THR A 268 12.24 8.31 16.12
C THR A 268 12.62 7.39 14.97
N LEU A 269 12.26 7.74 13.74
CA LEU A 269 12.61 6.98 12.54
C LEU A 269 14.13 6.86 12.35
N ILE A 270 14.85 7.97 12.47
CA ILE A 270 16.32 7.99 12.33
C ILE A 270 16.97 7.08 13.37
N ASP A 271 16.49 7.10 14.61
CA ASP A 271 17.05 6.29 15.68
C ASP A 271 16.70 4.80 15.51
N TRP A 272 15.48 4.48 15.07
CA TRP A 272 15.08 3.12 14.69
C TRP A 272 15.96 2.59 13.55
N GLN A 273 16.15 3.34 12.46
CA GLN A 273 16.94 2.90 11.31
C GLN A 273 18.41 2.63 11.65
N LYS A 274 18.98 3.31 12.67
CA LYS A 274 20.32 2.97 13.18
C LYS A 274 20.32 1.62 13.88
N ILE A 275 19.29 1.33 14.68
CA ILE A 275 19.14 0.06 15.40
C ILE A 275 18.85 -1.08 14.42
N GLN A 276 17.94 -0.88 13.47
CA GLN A 276 17.60 -1.87 12.44
C GLN A 276 18.81 -2.28 11.60
N ARG A 277 19.65 -1.30 11.20
CA ARG A 277 20.93 -1.60 10.52
C ARG A 277 21.88 -2.38 11.40
N ALA A 278 22.00 -2.02 12.68
CA ALA A 278 22.80 -2.77 13.64
C ALA A 278 22.32 -4.22 13.77
N LEU A 279 21.01 -4.44 13.90
CA LEU A 279 20.38 -5.76 14.00
C LEU A 279 20.57 -6.62 12.75
N SER A 280 20.70 -6.01 11.58
CA SER A 280 20.91 -6.72 10.32
C SER A 280 22.33 -7.27 10.16
N HIS A 281 23.29 -6.84 10.99
CA HIS A 281 24.65 -7.38 10.97
C HIS A 281 24.70 -8.80 11.54
N LYS A 282 25.11 -9.76 10.70
CA LYS A 282 25.36 -11.14 11.13
C LYS A 282 26.76 -11.25 11.77
N PRO A 283 26.89 -11.64 13.05
CA PRO A 283 28.19 -11.81 13.68
C PRO A 283 28.91 -13.06 13.16
N PHE A 284 30.24 -12.99 13.09
CA PHE A 284 31.07 -14.16 12.72
C PHE A 284 31.17 -15.17 13.87
N ASN A 285 31.23 -14.70 15.13
CA ASN A 285 31.19 -15.54 16.33
C ASN A 285 30.22 -14.94 17.39
N PRO A 286 29.00 -15.46 17.53
CA PRO A 286 27.99 -14.95 18.47
C PRO A 286 28.40 -15.01 19.96
N LYS A 287 29.39 -15.84 20.32
CA LYS A 287 29.82 -16.01 21.72
C LYS A 287 31.02 -15.12 22.08
N GLU A 288 31.58 -14.39 21.13
CA GLU A 288 32.70 -13.48 21.43
C GLU A 288 32.24 -12.31 22.32
N LYS A 289 33.07 -11.92 23.30
CA LYS A 289 32.79 -10.82 24.23
C LYS A 289 32.36 -9.53 23.52
N LYS A 290 33.01 -9.19 22.40
CA LYS A 290 32.67 -8.00 21.60
C LYS A 290 31.23 -8.04 21.07
N HIS A 291 30.75 -9.21 20.64
CA HIS A 291 29.38 -9.35 20.17
C HIS A 291 28.38 -9.24 21.32
N GLN A 292 28.68 -9.83 22.47
CA GLN A 292 27.84 -9.72 23.67
C GLN A 292 27.74 -8.26 24.16
N ASP A 293 28.83 -7.50 24.13
CA ASP A 293 28.82 -6.07 24.46
C ASP A 293 28.01 -5.25 23.44
N PHE A 294 28.11 -5.59 22.15
CA PHE A 294 27.25 -5.03 21.11
C PHE A 294 25.76 -5.31 21.34
N LEU A 295 25.39 -6.53 21.71
CA LEU A 295 24.00 -6.90 22.02
C LEU A 295 23.47 -6.10 23.23
N ARG A 296 24.26 -5.96 24.30
CA ARG A 296 23.87 -5.15 25.48
C ARG A 296 23.65 -3.68 25.12
N GLN A 297 24.53 -3.09 24.31
CA GLN A 297 24.36 -1.71 23.83
C GLN A 297 23.12 -1.56 22.94
N THR A 298 22.85 -2.54 22.10
CA THR A 298 21.67 -2.53 21.22
C THR A 298 20.39 -2.68 22.03
N LEU A 299 20.37 -3.55 23.04
CA LEU A 299 19.25 -3.70 23.98
C LEU A 299 18.95 -2.39 24.72
N ALA A 300 19.97 -1.69 25.23
CA ALA A 300 19.78 -0.42 25.91
C ALA A 300 19.16 0.65 24.98
N LYS A 301 19.55 0.67 23.69
CA LYS A 301 18.95 1.56 22.69
C LYS A 301 17.49 1.20 22.41
N LEU A 302 17.17 -0.08 22.26
CA LEU A 302 15.79 -0.56 22.07
C LEU A 302 14.91 -0.17 23.26
N GLN A 303 15.37 -0.38 24.50
CA GLN A 303 14.63 -0.03 25.71
C GLN A 303 14.35 1.48 25.83
N ASN A 304 15.28 2.33 25.38
CA ASN A 304 15.07 3.77 25.35
C ASN A 304 14.01 4.17 24.29
N LEU A 305 13.96 3.45 23.17
CA LEU A 305 13.03 3.74 22.07
C LEU A 305 11.64 3.11 22.26
N GLN A 306 11.50 2.12 23.15
CA GLN A 306 10.26 1.38 23.40
C GLN A 306 9.08 2.27 23.82
N GLY A 307 9.33 3.40 24.47
CA GLY A 307 8.28 4.37 24.82
C GLY A 307 7.66 5.09 23.62
N GLN A 308 8.28 5.02 22.45
CA GLN A 308 7.86 5.71 21.23
C GLN A 308 7.30 4.75 20.17
N ILE A 309 7.88 3.54 20.06
CA ILE A 309 7.50 2.53 19.06
C ILE A 309 7.51 1.13 19.67
N ARG A 310 6.72 0.21 19.09
CA ARG A 310 6.65 -1.20 19.53
C ARG A 310 7.92 -1.96 19.14
N LEU A 311 8.58 -2.55 20.13
CA LEU A 311 9.91 -3.19 20.03
C LEU A 311 10.01 -4.49 20.84
N GLU A 312 8.87 -5.04 21.27
CA GLU A 312 8.80 -6.21 22.14
C GLU A 312 9.54 -7.40 21.54
N ASP A 313 9.25 -7.72 20.27
CA ASP A 313 9.86 -8.84 19.55
C ASP A 313 11.39 -8.67 19.40
N GLU A 314 11.86 -7.48 19.06
CA GLU A 314 13.31 -7.21 18.95
C GLU A 314 14.01 -7.32 20.30
N ILE A 315 13.38 -6.79 21.35
CA ILE A 315 13.91 -6.85 22.72
C ILE A 315 14.02 -8.29 23.19
N GLU A 316 12.98 -9.10 22.97
CA GLU A 316 12.98 -10.53 23.30
C GLU A 316 14.03 -11.30 22.50
N SER A 317 14.14 -11.02 21.20
CA SER A 317 15.14 -11.65 20.32
C SER A 317 16.58 -11.35 20.77
N ILE A 318 16.90 -10.11 21.15
CA ILE A 318 18.23 -9.78 21.68
C ILE A 318 18.45 -10.46 23.04
N LYS A 319 17.46 -10.42 23.94
CA LYS A 319 17.57 -11.06 25.27
C LYS A 319 17.87 -12.56 25.15
N ALA A 320 17.28 -13.26 24.18
CA ALA A 320 17.53 -14.67 23.92
C ALA A 320 18.97 -14.96 23.42
N GLN A 321 19.63 -13.99 22.80
CA GLN A 321 21.01 -14.12 22.28
C GLN A 321 22.09 -13.73 23.29
N LEU A 322 21.72 -13.00 24.34
CA LEU A 322 22.63 -12.70 25.44
C LEU A 322 22.94 -13.99 26.19
N ALA A 323 24.22 -14.30 26.35
CA ALA A 323 24.63 -15.41 27.20
C ALA A 323 24.11 -15.13 28.62
N THR A 324 23.32 -16.06 29.17
CA THR A 324 23.03 -16.06 30.61
C THR A 324 24.37 -16.07 31.34
N ASN A 325 24.63 -15.02 32.11
CA ASN A 325 25.79 -15.00 32.99
C ASN A 325 25.65 -16.23 33.90
N GLY A 326 26.56 -17.19 33.73
CA GLY A 326 26.74 -18.30 34.65
C GLY A 326 27.32 -17.83 35.98
#